data_AF-A0A6P8WEI2-F1
#
_entry.id   AF-A0A6P8WEI2-F1
#
_cell.length_a   1.000
_cell.length_b   1.000
_cell.length_c   1.000
_cell.angle_alpha   90.00
_cell.angle_beta   90.00
_cell.angle_gamma   90.00
#
_symmetry.space_group_name_H-M   'P 1'
#
loop_
_entity.id
_entity.type
_entity.pdbx_description
1 polymer ?
#
loop_
_entity_poly.entity_id
_entity_poly.type
_entity_poly.pdbx_seq_one_letter_code
_entity_poly.pdbx_strand_id
1 'polypeptide(L)'
;MSHQRQSRFIFETRRNVRTFRHQPYMNDPTLECESCRSPVAANEPFSHHWLSGEDAQHIKLDLERKLLLKQIEKECIETFMLCDESAYGRTQEFMLDAGTQAVPQLLRFLNYEANELVVTIGFYVTVLKERLYFESYSFNIKHFLDIEATVDMVFTRLVEKISSYMFLVMGLFLDSCTIKRIKITVKRLYNGQELLPLQYRIKNKGGFKANNNKKSVNLSLLNESYVNYHGIRFGKFPDSLQVNLYCFRVCASTRELFAVPYLIRSEDVKNTPTFLIQTDVAGEFRGMYEVPNIRRFLRTEPNDRIIVCRVCQAHFTNRMHYVLHKQIDCGNDVTVLQMDGESFEIYENCITLPKEFFKFAWFGIGPNY
;
A
#
# COMPACT_ATOMS: atom_id res chain seq x y z
N MET A 1 -13.65 11.29 23.90
CA MET A 1 -14.69 10.68 23.04
C MET A 1 -14.88 11.57 21.82
N SER A 2 -14.19 11.26 20.72
CA SER A 2 -14.23 12.02 19.46
C SER A 2 -15.17 11.34 18.47
N HIS A 3 -16.29 11.98 18.14
CA HIS A 3 -17.02 11.65 16.93
C HIS A 3 -16.18 12.10 15.73
N GLN A 4 -15.42 11.19 15.11
CA GLN A 4 -14.52 11.54 13.99
C GLN A 4 -15.06 10.97 12.68
N ARG A 5 -15.41 11.89 11.75
CA ARG A 5 -16.30 11.66 10.60
C ARG A 5 -15.60 11.87 9.24
N GLN A 6 -15.52 10.77 8.47
CA GLN A 6 -15.51 10.55 7.01
C GLN A 6 -14.95 11.63 6.04
N SER A 7 -13.79 11.34 5.43
CA SER A 7 -13.35 11.92 4.15
C SER A 7 -14.35 11.62 3.02
N ARG A 8 -14.52 12.56 2.08
CA ARG A 8 -15.49 12.43 0.98
C ARG A 8 -14.89 12.76 -0.38
N PHE A 9 -15.42 12.10 -1.41
CA PHE A 9 -15.07 12.30 -2.81
C PHE A 9 -16.31 12.80 -3.54
N ILE A 10 -16.16 13.92 -4.23
CA ILE A 10 -17.28 14.61 -4.85
C ILE A 10 -16.92 14.86 -6.30
N PHE A 11 -17.81 14.45 -7.19
CA PHE A 11 -17.84 14.95 -8.56
C PHE A 11 -18.91 16.02 -8.62
N GLU A 12 -18.50 17.25 -8.87
CA GLU A 12 -19.41 18.37 -8.99
C GLU A 12 -19.36 18.89 -10.43
N THR A 13 -20.50 18.88 -11.11
CA THR A 13 -20.63 19.47 -12.44
C THR A 13 -21.26 20.85 -12.30
N ARG A 14 -20.49 21.90 -12.61
CA ARG A 14 -20.98 23.28 -12.70
C ARG A 14 -20.83 23.78 -14.12
N ARG A 15 -21.94 24.20 -14.74
CA ARG A 15 -22.00 24.62 -16.15
C ARG A 15 -21.45 23.51 -17.06
N ASN A 16 -20.26 23.70 -17.62
CA ASN A 16 -19.61 22.79 -18.57
C ASN A 16 -18.33 22.15 -18.01
N VAL A 17 -18.09 22.23 -16.70
CA VAL A 17 -16.90 21.65 -16.06
C VAL A 17 -17.34 20.69 -14.95
N ARG A 18 -16.86 19.45 -15.03
CA ARG A 18 -16.91 18.48 -13.94
C ARG A 18 -15.61 18.60 -13.15
N THR A 19 -15.70 18.75 -11.83
CA THR A 19 -14.54 18.82 -10.95
C THR A 19 -14.59 17.65 -9.98
N PHE A 20 -13.51 16.87 -9.92
CA PHE A 20 -13.26 15.91 -8.86
C PHE A 20 -12.61 16.62 -7.67
N ARG A 21 -13.14 16.39 -6.47
CA ARG A 21 -12.65 16.94 -5.21
C ARG A 21 -12.55 15.85 -4.17
N HIS A 22 -11.43 15.83 -3.46
CA HIS A 22 -11.28 15.12 -2.20
C HIS A 22 -11.35 16.15 -1.08
N GLN A 23 -12.27 15.92 -0.15
CA GLN A 23 -12.39 16.72 1.07
C GLN A 23 -11.82 15.88 2.23
N PRO A 24 -10.55 16.10 2.58
CA PRO A 24 -9.93 15.49 3.75
C PRO A 24 -10.54 16.10 5.01
N TYR A 25 -10.72 15.30 6.05
CA TYR A 25 -11.24 15.82 7.30
C TYR A 25 -10.11 16.48 8.12
N MET A 26 -10.03 17.81 8.09
CA MET A 26 -9.09 18.61 8.90
C MET A 26 -9.78 19.80 9.57
N ASN A 27 -10.61 19.58 10.61
CA ASN A 27 -11.28 20.60 11.45
C ASN A 27 -12.07 21.75 10.76
N ASP A 28 -11.97 21.91 9.44
CA ASP A 28 -12.57 22.92 8.59
C ASP A 28 -13.17 22.21 7.36
N PRO A 29 -14.51 22.17 7.24
CA PRO A 29 -15.20 21.54 6.11
C PRO A 29 -14.96 22.23 4.75
N THR A 30 -14.23 23.34 4.73
CA THR A 30 -13.89 24.07 3.50
C THR A 30 -12.53 23.70 2.89
N LEU A 31 -11.71 22.92 3.60
CA LEU A 31 -10.37 22.58 3.15
C LEU A 31 -10.42 21.45 2.11
N GLU A 32 -10.21 21.79 0.84
CA GLU A 32 -10.10 20.83 -0.26
C GLU A 32 -8.67 20.33 -0.40
N CYS A 33 -8.49 19.04 -0.69
CA CYS A 33 -7.17 18.50 -0.97
C CYS A 33 -6.71 18.97 -2.36
N GLU A 34 -5.69 19.83 -2.38
CA GLU A 34 -5.13 20.39 -3.61
C GLU A 34 -4.57 19.31 -4.54
N SER A 35 -3.94 18.26 -4.00
CA SER A 35 -3.37 17.17 -4.80
C SER A 35 -4.40 16.31 -5.54
N CYS A 36 -5.66 16.34 -5.10
CA CYS A 36 -6.74 15.57 -5.72
C CYS A 36 -7.63 16.42 -6.62
N ARG A 37 -7.55 17.75 -6.58
CA ARG A 37 -8.47 18.61 -7.33
C ARG A 37 -8.22 18.48 -8.84
N SER A 38 -9.21 18.00 -9.58
CA SER A 38 -9.09 17.77 -11.02
C SER A 38 -10.31 18.31 -11.78
N PRO A 39 -10.19 19.46 -12.49
CA PRO A 39 -11.24 20.00 -13.35
C PRO A 39 -11.12 19.46 -14.79
N VAL A 40 -12.23 18.99 -15.35
CA VAL A 40 -12.33 18.44 -16.70
C VAL A 40 -13.63 18.91 -17.34
N ALA A 41 -13.67 19.08 -18.66
CA ALA A 41 -14.92 19.45 -19.33
C ALA A 41 -16.02 18.38 -19.12
N ALA A 42 -17.26 18.80 -18.91
CA ALA A 42 -18.34 17.91 -18.47
C ALA A 42 -18.72 16.83 -19.51
N ASN A 43 -18.42 17.07 -20.79
CA ASN A 43 -18.62 16.15 -21.90
C ASN A 43 -17.49 15.11 -22.04
N GLU A 44 -16.38 15.29 -21.34
CA GLU A 44 -15.25 14.37 -21.40
C GLU A 44 -15.46 13.14 -20.48
N PRO A 45 -14.84 12.00 -20.80
CA PRO A 45 -14.86 10.80 -19.95
C PRO A 45 -14.35 11.05 -18.52
N PHE A 46 -14.83 10.24 -17.56
CA PHE A 46 -14.34 10.30 -16.18
C PHE A 46 -12.83 10.00 -16.08
N SER A 47 -12.32 9.14 -16.96
CA SER A 47 -10.89 8.80 -17.05
C SER A 47 -9.98 10.01 -17.24
N HIS A 48 -10.48 11.12 -17.81
CA HIS A 48 -9.68 12.32 -18.04
C HIS A 48 -9.26 13.01 -16.75
N HIS A 49 -9.97 12.79 -15.63
CA HIS A 49 -9.56 13.29 -14.33
C HIS A 49 -8.23 12.70 -13.85
N TRP A 50 -7.86 11.54 -14.40
CA TRP A 50 -6.79 10.69 -13.93
C TRP A 50 -5.51 10.80 -14.78
N LEU A 51 -5.56 11.56 -15.87
CA LEU A 51 -4.46 11.74 -16.83
C LEU A 51 -3.34 12.64 -16.31
N SER A 52 -3.71 13.64 -15.54
CA SER A 52 -2.80 14.64 -14.98
C SER A 52 -2.81 14.54 -13.45
N GLY A 53 -1.64 14.42 -12.84
CA GLY A 53 -1.49 14.40 -11.39
C GLY A 53 -0.31 13.56 -10.94
N GLU A 54 0.06 13.69 -9.67
CA GLU A 54 1.07 12.82 -9.07
C GLU A 54 0.52 11.39 -8.96
N ASP A 55 1.19 10.45 -9.60
CA ASP A 55 0.93 9.02 -9.43
C ASP A 55 1.65 8.53 -8.17
N ALA A 56 0.99 8.69 -7.02
CA ALA A 56 1.51 8.25 -5.74
C ALA A 56 1.43 6.72 -5.54
N GLN A 57 0.70 6.00 -6.41
CA GLN A 57 0.41 4.58 -6.26
C GLN A 57 1.36 3.68 -7.04
N HIS A 58 1.78 4.09 -8.24
CA HIS A 58 2.63 3.26 -9.10
C HIS A 58 4.10 3.68 -9.07
N ILE A 59 4.99 2.72 -9.35
CA ILE A 59 6.41 2.96 -9.53
C ILE A 59 6.77 3.01 -11.01
N LYS A 60 7.75 3.86 -11.34
CA LYS A 60 8.36 3.85 -12.67
C LYS A 60 9.45 2.78 -12.72
N LEU A 61 9.33 1.81 -13.61
CA LEU A 61 10.33 0.76 -13.84
C LEU A 61 10.86 0.86 -15.26
N ASP A 62 12.00 1.52 -15.40
CA ASP A 62 12.79 1.51 -16.63
C ASP A 62 13.52 0.16 -16.81
N LEU A 63 14.20 0.01 -17.94
CA LEU A 63 14.93 -1.21 -18.26
C LEU A 63 16.01 -1.53 -17.22
N GLU A 64 16.71 -0.52 -16.70
CA GLU A 64 17.78 -0.69 -15.73
C GLU A 64 17.25 -1.21 -14.38
N ARG A 65 16.15 -0.66 -13.87
CA ARG A 65 15.46 -1.16 -12.67
C ARG A 65 14.96 -2.58 -12.86
N LYS A 66 14.43 -2.92 -14.03
CA LYS A 66 14.01 -4.31 -14.35
C LYS A 66 15.21 -5.26 -14.39
N LEU A 67 16.36 -4.84 -14.93
CA LEU A 67 17.59 -5.63 -14.92
C LEU A 67 18.13 -5.85 -13.51
N LEU A 68 18.09 -4.83 -12.66
CA LEU A 68 18.46 -4.96 -11.24
C LEU A 68 17.55 -5.96 -10.52
N LEU A 69 16.24 -5.93 -10.76
CA LEU A 69 15.32 -6.90 -10.17
C LEU A 69 15.64 -8.34 -10.63
N LYS A 70 15.95 -8.53 -11.91
CA LYS A 70 16.40 -9.83 -12.44
C LYS A 70 17.72 -10.30 -11.83
N GLN A 71 18.64 -9.38 -11.52
CA GLN A 71 19.87 -9.70 -10.81
C GLN A 71 19.56 -10.18 -9.39
N ILE A 72 18.70 -9.45 -8.66
CA ILE A 72 18.24 -9.84 -7.31
C ILE A 72 17.62 -11.24 -7.31
N GLU A 73 16.80 -11.56 -8.30
CA GLU A 73 16.23 -12.91 -8.47
C GLU A 73 17.30 -13.96 -8.75
N LYS A 74 18.21 -13.69 -9.68
CA LYS A 74 19.28 -14.61 -10.07
C LYS A 74 20.22 -14.92 -8.91
N GLU A 75 20.53 -13.92 -8.10
CA GLU A 75 21.43 -14.04 -6.93
C GLU A 75 20.69 -14.48 -5.66
N CYS A 76 19.36 -14.72 -5.74
CA CYS A 76 18.52 -15.13 -4.61
C CYS A 76 18.64 -14.18 -3.39
N ILE A 77 18.69 -12.87 -3.66
CA ILE A 77 18.83 -11.85 -2.62
C ILE A 77 17.46 -11.62 -1.97
N GLU A 78 17.32 -12.08 -0.73
CA GLU A 78 16.10 -11.90 0.07
C GLU A 78 16.29 -10.89 1.20
N THR A 79 17.52 -10.58 1.61
CA THR A 79 17.80 -9.69 2.74
C THR A 79 18.29 -8.34 2.26
N PHE A 80 17.70 -7.27 2.79
CA PHE A 80 18.02 -5.89 2.46
C PHE A 80 18.29 -5.09 3.74
N MET A 81 19.38 -4.33 3.74
CA MET A 81 19.77 -3.45 4.84
C MET A 81 19.60 -2.00 4.44
N LEU A 82 18.87 -1.27 5.27
CA LEU A 82 18.84 0.19 5.26
C LEU A 82 19.74 0.69 6.37
N CYS A 83 20.70 1.54 6.01
CA CYS A 83 21.62 2.17 6.94
C CYS A 83 21.47 3.69 6.86
N ASP A 84 21.47 4.35 8.01
CA ASP A 84 21.60 5.80 8.09
C ASP A 84 23.05 6.18 7.76
N GLU A 85 23.28 6.69 6.55
CA GLU A 85 24.57 7.23 6.12
C GLU A 85 24.80 8.67 6.62
N SER A 86 23.77 9.33 7.18
CA SER A 86 23.92 10.68 7.70
C SER A 86 24.56 10.63 9.08
N ALA A 87 25.67 11.35 9.25
CA ALA A 87 26.37 11.44 10.52
C ALA A 87 25.59 12.22 11.59
N TYR A 88 24.43 12.81 11.25
CA TYR A 88 23.66 13.70 12.10
C TYR A 88 22.15 13.60 11.82
N GLY A 89 21.37 13.15 12.82
CA GLY A 89 19.95 13.54 12.93
C GLY A 89 18.98 12.47 13.42
N ARG A 90 18.89 12.28 14.75
CA ARG A 90 17.77 11.71 15.54
C ARG A 90 17.08 10.43 14.99
N THR A 91 17.17 9.33 15.74
CA THR A 91 16.43 8.06 15.57
C THR A 91 14.99 8.22 15.05
N GLN A 92 14.26 9.21 15.58
CA GLN A 92 12.88 9.47 15.22
C GLN A 92 12.70 9.87 13.74
N GLU A 93 13.61 10.68 13.20
CA GLU A 93 13.58 11.12 11.80
C GLU A 93 13.91 9.96 10.86
N PHE A 94 14.99 9.23 11.15
CA PHE A 94 15.33 8.01 10.40
C PHE A 94 14.20 6.98 10.40
N MET A 95 13.57 6.74 11.56
CA MET A 95 12.44 5.81 11.67
C MET A 95 11.21 6.28 10.88
N LEU A 96 10.92 7.58 10.90
CA LEU A 96 9.82 8.17 10.14
C LEU A 96 10.06 8.02 8.64
N ASP A 97 11.24 8.39 8.16
CA ASP A 97 11.62 8.28 6.75
C ASP A 97 11.66 6.82 6.27
N ALA A 98 12.18 5.92 7.12
CA ALA A 98 12.21 4.50 6.83
C ALA A 98 10.81 3.90 6.68
N GLY A 99 9.92 4.17 7.64
CA GLY A 99 8.56 3.64 7.67
C GLY A 99 7.64 4.24 6.61
N THR A 100 7.79 5.52 6.30
CA THR A 100 6.90 6.23 5.36
C THR A 100 7.37 6.19 3.91
N GLN A 101 8.67 6.03 3.65
CA GLN A 101 9.22 6.15 2.31
C GLN A 101 10.17 4.99 1.95
N ALA A 102 11.22 4.75 2.73
CA ALA A 102 12.29 3.84 2.33
C ALA A 102 11.80 2.39 2.16
N VAL A 103 11.15 1.85 3.19
CA VAL A 103 10.64 0.47 3.19
C VAL A 103 9.49 0.32 2.18
N PRO A 104 8.48 1.21 2.13
CA PRO A 104 7.45 1.13 1.10
C PRO A 104 7.99 1.18 -0.33
N GLN A 105 9.00 2.03 -0.61
CA GLN A 105 9.63 2.11 -1.93
C GLN A 105 10.30 0.78 -2.32
N LEU A 106 11.09 0.19 -1.41
CA LEU A 106 11.72 -1.11 -1.62
C LEU A 106 10.69 -2.20 -1.87
N LEU A 107 9.67 -2.30 -1.02
CA LEU A 107 8.64 -3.35 -1.14
C LEU A 107 7.83 -3.21 -2.42
N ARG A 108 7.54 -1.98 -2.89
CA ARG A 108 6.89 -1.78 -4.20
C ARG A 108 7.77 -2.27 -5.34
N PHE A 109 9.06 -1.95 -5.31
CA PHE A 109 10.02 -2.42 -6.30
C PHE A 109 10.07 -3.95 -6.35
N LEU A 110 10.18 -4.60 -5.19
CA LEU A 110 10.18 -6.07 -5.08
C LEU A 110 8.81 -6.71 -5.38
N ASN A 111 7.71 -5.97 -5.32
CA ASN A 111 6.40 -6.50 -5.67
C ASN A 111 6.18 -6.61 -7.18
N TYR A 112 6.99 -5.98 -8.03
CA TYR A 112 6.83 -6.10 -9.48
C TYR A 112 6.87 -7.58 -9.91
N GLU A 113 5.89 -7.99 -10.71
CA GLU A 113 5.63 -9.38 -11.15
C GLU A 113 5.34 -10.41 -10.04
N ALA A 114 5.47 -10.06 -8.76
CA ALA A 114 5.14 -10.92 -7.64
C ALA A 114 3.68 -10.74 -7.23
N ASN A 115 2.97 -11.84 -6.96
CA ASN A 115 1.59 -11.78 -6.47
C ASN A 115 1.52 -11.47 -4.97
N GLU A 116 2.53 -11.92 -4.21
CA GLU A 116 2.58 -11.80 -2.77
C GLU A 116 4.03 -11.64 -2.29
N LEU A 117 4.22 -10.82 -1.27
CA LEU A 117 5.47 -10.70 -0.53
C LEU A 117 5.30 -11.28 0.86
N VAL A 118 6.23 -12.14 1.28
CA VAL A 118 6.38 -12.54 2.68
C VAL A 118 7.55 -11.76 3.26
N VAL A 119 7.30 -10.98 4.30
CA VAL A 119 8.23 -9.96 4.79
C VAL A 119 8.50 -10.13 6.28
N THR A 120 9.77 -9.96 6.70
CA THR A 120 10.14 -9.65 8.10
C THR A 120 10.83 -8.29 8.15
N ILE A 121 10.64 -7.58 9.25
CA ILE A 121 11.26 -6.27 9.50
C ILE A 121 11.97 -6.34 10.84
N GLY A 122 13.25 -6.01 10.86
CA GLY A 122 14.06 -6.00 12.08
C GLY A 122 14.80 -4.69 12.31
N PHE A 123 14.85 -4.25 13.57
CA PHE A 123 15.52 -3.04 14.02
C PHE A 123 16.73 -3.38 14.87
N TYR A 124 17.87 -2.78 14.53
CA TYR A 124 19.06 -2.79 15.38
C TYR A 124 18.98 -1.60 16.32
N VAL A 125 18.83 -1.89 17.60
CA VAL A 125 18.63 -0.92 18.68
C VAL A 125 19.89 -0.89 19.53
N THR A 126 20.53 0.27 19.64
CA THR A 126 21.70 0.45 20.52
C THR A 126 21.31 1.31 21.73
N VAL A 127 21.58 0.78 22.93
CA VAL A 127 21.23 1.38 24.23
C VAL A 127 22.38 1.14 25.20
N LEU A 128 22.89 2.19 25.86
CA LEU A 128 23.97 2.08 26.86
C LEU A 128 25.19 1.23 26.42
N LYS A 129 25.52 1.25 25.12
CA LYS A 129 26.57 0.43 24.46
C LYS A 129 26.22 -1.05 24.26
N GLU A 130 25.06 -1.50 24.69
CA GLU A 130 24.50 -2.80 24.30
C GLU A 130 23.80 -2.70 22.94
N ARG A 131 23.83 -3.80 22.20
CA ARG A 131 23.15 -3.94 20.91
C ARG A 131 22.06 -4.99 21.04
N LEU A 132 20.84 -4.60 20.69
CA LEU A 132 19.67 -5.45 20.66
C LEU A 132 19.13 -5.50 19.25
N TYR A 133 18.62 -6.65 18.85
CA TYR A 133 17.95 -6.84 17.57
C TYR A 133 16.51 -7.29 17.83
N PHE A 134 15.56 -6.51 17.32
CA PHE A 134 14.14 -6.80 17.39
C PHE A 134 13.63 -7.13 15.99
N GLU A 135 13.08 -8.31 15.77
CA GLU A 135 12.53 -8.70 14.46
C GLU A 135 11.07 -9.08 14.57
N SER A 136 10.26 -8.60 13.63
CA SER A 136 8.86 -8.97 13.50
C SER A 136 8.71 -10.40 12.98
N TYR A 137 7.64 -11.06 13.40
CA TYR A 137 7.15 -12.25 12.70
C TYR A 137 6.93 -12.00 11.20
N SER A 138 7.02 -13.07 10.42
CA SER A 138 6.77 -13.01 8.98
C SER A 138 5.31 -12.68 8.68
N PHE A 139 5.07 -11.68 7.84
CA PHE A 139 3.73 -11.29 7.42
C PHE A 139 3.62 -11.18 5.91
N ASN A 140 2.38 -11.30 5.43
CA ASN A 140 2.10 -11.44 4.01
C ASN A 140 1.43 -10.18 3.44
N ILE A 141 2.03 -9.59 2.42
CA ILE A 141 1.46 -8.50 1.63
C ILE A 141 0.96 -9.07 0.30
N LYS A 142 -0.36 -9.08 0.13
CA LYS A 142 -1.02 -9.71 -1.04
C LYS A 142 -1.40 -8.74 -2.15
N HIS A 143 -1.16 -7.45 -1.96
CA HIS A 143 -1.44 -6.41 -2.94
C HIS A 143 -0.57 -5.19 -2.65
N PHE A 144 0.03 -4.58 -3.67
CA PHE A 144 0.96 -3.45 -3.49
C PHE A 144 0.33 -2.23 -2.80
N LEU A 145 -0.95 -1.97 -3.02
CA LEU A 145 -1.68 -0.90 -2.32
C LEU A 145 -1.85 -1.14 -0.81
N ASP A 146 -1.57 -2.33 -0.31
CA ASP A 146 -1.59 -2.63 1.13
C ASP A 146 -0.22 -2.38 1.80
N ILE A 147 0.84 -2.10 1.02
CA ILE A 147 2.22 -1.97 1.52
C ILE A 147 2.34 -0.88 2.59
N GLU A 148 1.93 0.36 2.30
CA GLU A 148 2.11 1.49 3.22
C GLU A 148 1.41 1.22 4.57
N ALA A 149 0.14 0.83 4.55
CA ALA A 149 -0.63 0.55 5.76
C ALA A 149 -0.09 -0.65 6.55
N THR A 150 0.46 -1.66 5.87
CA THR A 150 1.08 -2.82 6.53
C THR A 150 2.38 -2.43 7.20
N VAL A 151 3.25 -1.69 6.50
CA VAL A 151 4.53 -1.21 7.06
C VAL A 151 4.29 -0.31 8.26
N ASP A 152 3.36 0.65 8.17
CA ASP A 152 2.98 1.54 9.28
C ASP A 152 2.53 0.76 10.53
N MET A 153 1.66 -0.24 10.34
CA MET A 153 1.20 -1.11 11.43
C MET A 153 2.35 -1.89 12.06
N VAL A 154 3.25 -2.47 11.27
CA VAL A 154 4.39 -3.26 11.76
C VAL A 154 5.39 -2.38 12.49
N PHE A 155 5.75 -1.23 11.92
CA PHE A 155 6.64 -0.25 12.55
C PHE A 155 6.08 0.20 13.91
N THR A 156 4.79 0.55 13.96
CA THR A 156 4.11 0.95 15.20
C THR A 156 4.23 -0.14 16.26
N ARG A 157 3.96 -1.41 15.91
CA ARG A 157 4.04 -2.53 16.86
C ARG A 157 5.46 -2.83 17.31
N LEU A 158 6.44 -2.78 16.41
CA LEU A 158 7.85 -2.96 16.77
C LEU A 158 8.31 -1.86 17.73
N VAL A 159 7.96 -0.60 17.46
CA VAL A 159 8.30 0.52 18.33
C VAL A 159 7.63 0.41 19.70
N GLU A 160 6.34 0.03 19.76
CA GLU A 160 5.64 -0.25 21.01
C GLU A 160 6.31 -1.38 21.82
N LYS A 161 6.76 -2.45 21.15
CA LYS A 161 7.47 -3.56 21.78
C LYS A 161 8.85 -3.15 22.29
N ILE A 162 9.62 -2.40 21.50
CA ILE A 162 10.92 -1.86 21.94
C ILE A 162 10.71 -0.98 23.16
N SER A 163 9.77 -0.03 23.10
CA SER A 163 9.44 0.86 24.23
C SER A 163 9.06 0.07 25.48
N SER A 164 8.21 -0.96 25.34
CA SER A 164 7.82 -1.83 26.45
C SER A 164 8.99 -2.61 27.03
N TYR A 165 9.86 -3.15 26.18
CA TYR A 165 11.06 -3.88 26.61
C TYR A 165 12.03 -2.95 27.34
N MET A 166 12.30 -1.77 26.78
CA MET A 166 13.18 -0.76 27.40
C MET A 166 12.69 -0.38 28.79
N PHE A 167 11.39 -0.12 28.93
CA PHE A 167 10.80 0.27 30.20
C PHE A 167 10.82 -0.86 31.23
N LEU A 168 10.42 -2.08 30.84
CA LEU A 168 10.26 -3.21 31.76
C LEU A 168 11.57 -3.90 32.13
N VAL A 169 12.50 -4.02 31.19
CA VAL A 169 13.76 -4.77 31.37
C VAL A 169 14.91 -3.85 31.76
N MET A 170 15.01 -2.69 31.11
CA MET A 170 16.16 -1.79 31.28
C MET A 170 15.85 -0.54 32.13
N GLY A 171 14.57 -0.28 32.43
CA GLY A 171 14.15 0.93 33.16
C GLY A 171 14.37 2.23 32.38
N LEU A 172 14.45 2.16 31.04
CA LEU A 172 14.75 3.29 30.16
C LEU A 172 13.57 3.64 29.26
N PHE A 173 13.58 4.87 28.75
CA PHE A 173 12.63 5.32 27.73
C PHE A 173 13.19 5.15 26.32
N LEU A 174 12.30 5.09 25.33
CA LEU A 174 12.66 4.93 23.93
C LEU A 174 13.64 6.02 23.43
N ASP A 175 13.57 7.24 23.96
CA ASP A 175 14.45 8.35 23.59
C ASP A 175 15.93 8.11 23.94
N SER A 176 16.22 7.15 24.82
CA SER A 176 17.58 6.70 25.13
C SER A 176 18.16 5.73 24.10
N CYS A 177 17.35 5.32 23.11
CA CYS A 177 17.71 4.34 22.10
C CYS A 177 18.17 4.98 20.80
N THR A 178 19.13 4.34 20.14
CA THR A 178 19.53 4.70 18.78
C THR A 178 19.20 3.56 17.82
N ILE A 179 18.44 3.87 16.77
CA ILE A 179 18.14 2.97 15.66
C ILE A 179 18.67 3.64 14.41
N LYS A 180 19.66 3.01 13.78
CA LYS A 180 20.32 3.52 12.56
C LYS A 180 20.38 2.48 11.45
N ARG A 181 19.86 1.28 11.73
CA ARG A 181 19.94 0.14 10.82
C ARG A 181 18.68 -0.68 10.92
N ILE A 182 18.09 -0.95 9.75
CA ILE A 182 16.88 -1.74 9.59
C ILE A 182 17.18 -2.87 8.60
N LYS A 183 16.82 -4.09 8.98
CA LYS A 183 16.87 -5.27 8.13
C LYS A 183 15.48 -5.59 7.63
N ILE A 184 15.34 -5.82 6.33
CA ILE A 184 14.12 -6.28 5.70
C ILE A 184 14.43 -7.59 5.01
N THR A 185 13.72 -8.66 5.36
CA THR A 185 13.78 -9.93 4.62
C THR A 185 12.52 -10.04 3.77
N VAL A 186 12.65 -10.32 2.48
CA VAL A 186 11.53 -10.36 1.52
C VAL A 186 11.63 -11.61 0.66
N LYS A 187 10.60 -12.44 0.73
CA LYS A 187 10.37 -13.56 -0.21
C LYS A 187 9.26 -13.20 -1.17
N ARG A 188 9.54 -13.36 -2.46
CA ARG A 188 8.60 -13.07 -3.56
C ARG A 188 7.89 -14.35 -3.97
N LEU A 189 6.56 -14.32 -4.02
CA LEU A 189 5.72 -15.45 -4.42
C LEU A 189 4.98 -15.12 -5.71
N TYR A 190 5.04 -16.04 -6.67
CA TYR A 190 4.48 -15.90 -8.03
C TYR A 190 3.27 -16.80 -8.30
N ASN A 191 2.90 -17.64 -7.33
CA ASN A 191 1.81 -18.60 -7.47
C ASN A 191 0.59 -18.08 -6.71
N GLY A 192 -0.13 -17.13 -7.29
CA GLY A 192 -1.31 -16.55 -6.66
C GLY A 192 -2.27 -15.91 -7.64
N GLN A 193 -3.56 -15.90 -7.28
CA GLN A 193 -4.55 -15.06 -7.96
C GLN A 193 -4.40 -13.63 -7.46
N GLU A 194 -4.40 -12.66 -8.37
CA GLU A 194 -4.42 -11.25 -7.99
C GLU A 194 -5.65 -10.93 -7.15
N LEU A 195 -5.41 -10.42 -5.94
CA LEU A 195 -6.47 -10.06 -4.99
C LEU A 195 -6.73 -8.57 -5.02
N LEU A 196 -7.94 -8.16 -4.65
CA LEU A 196 -8.20 -6.75 -4.34
C LEU A 196 -7.38 -6.27 -3.13
N PRO A 197 -7.07 -4.96 -3.04
CA PRO A 197 -6.56 -4.35 -1.81
C PRO A 197 -7.40 -4.72 -0.61
N LEU A 198 -6.77 -4.87 0.56
CA LEU A 198 -7.40 -5.39 1.77
C LEU A 198 -8.67 -4.63 2.14
N GLN A 199 -8.66 -3.30 2.03
CA GLN A 199 -9.82 -2.44 2.28
C GLN A 199 -11.07 -2.87 1.48
N TYR A 200 -10.89 -3.26 0.21
CA TYR A 200 -11.97 -3.68 -0.68
C TYR A 200 -12.25 -5.18 -0.59
N ARG A 201 -11.23 -5.98 -0.28
CA ARG A 201 -11.38 -7.43 -0.02
C ARG A 201 -12.29 -7.69 1.17
N ILE A 202 -12.14 -6.92 2.26
CA ILE A 202 -12.99 -7.02 3.46
C ILE A 202 -14.45 -6.71 3.12
N LYS A 203 -14.69 -5.71 2.25
CA LYS A 203 -16.05 -5.35 1.82
C LYS A 203 -16.69 -6.43 0.97
N ASN A 204 -15.91 -7.18 0.18
CA ASN A 204 -16.44 -8.20 -0.72
C ASN A 204 -16.65 -9.59 -0.08
N LYS A 205 -15.98 -9.91 1.03
CA LYS A 205 -16.07 -11.21 1.72
C LYS A 205 -17.46 -11.59 2.27
N GLY A 206 -18.43 -10.67 2.35
CA GLY A 206 -19.78 -11.05 2.77
C GLY A 206 -20.57 -11.61 1.59
N GLY A 207 -20.56 -12.93 1.45
CA GLY A 207 -21.14 -13.70 0.36
C GLY A 207 -22.45 -13.13 -0.17
N PHE A 208 -22.36 -12.47 -1.31
CA PHE A 208 -23.50 -12.31 -2.20
C PHE A 208 -23.41 -13.45 -3.21
N LYS A 209 -24.42 -14.33 -3.21
CA LYS A 209 -24.66 -15.20 -4.36
C LYS A 209 -24.91 -14.29 -5.55
N ALA A 210 -24.10 -14.43 -6.60
CA ALA A 210 -24.33 -13.73 -7.85
C ALA A 210 -25.79 -13.99 -8.27
N ASN A 211 -26.55 -12.92 -8.50
CA ASN A 211 -27.90 -13.09 -9.03
C ASN A 211 -27.72 -13.52 -10.49
N ASN A 212 -28.01 -14.78 -10.80
CA ASN A 212 -27.78 -15.42 -12.12
C ASN A 212 -28.52 -14.74 -13.29
N ASN A 213 -29.29 -13.68 -13.05
CA ASN A 213 -30.04 -12.93 -14.05
C ASN A 213 -29.29 -11.70 -14.62
N LYS A 214 -28.03 -11.46 -14.26
CA LYS A 214 -27.24 -10.39 -14.91
C LYS A 214 -26.75 -10.84 -16.27
N LYS A 215 -26.89 -9.98 -17.29
CA LYS A 215 -26.30 -10.17 -18.62
C LYS A 215 -24.81 -10.51 -18.46
N SER A 216 -24.41 -11.71 -18.89
CA SER A 216 -23.01 -12.11 -18.89
C SER A 216 -22.23 -11.19 -19.83
N VAL A 217 -21.32 -10.40 -19.27
CA VAL A 217 -20.40 -9.60 -20.07
C VAL A 217 -19.24 -10.50 -20.46
N ASN A 218 -18.87 -10.50 -21.74
CA ASN A 218 -17.68 -11.20 -22.19
C ASN A 218 -16.44 -10.44 -21.69
N LEU A 219 -15.77 -11.00 -20.68
CA LEU A 219 -14.58 -10.42 -20.05
C LEU A 219 -13.40 -10.28 -21.02
N SER A 220 -13.23 -11.19 -21.98
CA SER A 220 -12.12 -11.10 -22.94
C SER A 220 -12.30 -9.89 -23.85
N LEU A 221 -13.51 -9.70 -24.40
CA LEU A 221 -13.86 -8.53 -25.21
C LEU A 221 -13.75 -7.23 -24.42
N LEU A 222 -14.10 -7.24 -23.13
CA LEU A 222 -13.96 -6.06 -22.28
C LEU A 222 -12.49 -5.69 -22.06
N ASN A 223 -11.65 -6.68 -21.77
CA ASN A 223 -10.20 -6.50 -21.60
C ASN A 223 -9.55 -5.98 -22.88
N GLU A 224 -9.84 -6.61 -24.03
CA GLU A 224 -9.36 -6.17 -25.34
C GLU A 224 -9.80 -4.74 -25.67
N SER A 225 -11.07 -4.41 -25.40
CA SER A 225 -11.60 -3.06 -25.61
C SER A 225 -10.86 -2.02 -24.75
N TYR A 226 -10.53 -2.36 -23.51
CA TYR A 226 -9.76 -1.48 -22.63
C TYR A 226 -8.33 -1.28 -23.13
N VAL A 227 -7.63 -2.37 -23.49
CA VAL A 227 -6.25 -2.32 -23.99
C VAL A 227 -6.17 -1.50 -25.28
N ASN A 228 -7.08 -1.73 -26.23
CA ASN A 228 -7.16 -0.97 -27.48
C ASN A 228 -7.45 0.52 -27.24
N TYR A 229 -8.34 0.83 -26.29
CA TYR A 229 -8.66 2.20 -25.91
C TYR A 229 -7.45 2.94 -25.33
N HIS A 230 -6.68 2.27 -24.46
CA HIS A 230 -5.53 2.87 -23.78
C HIS A 230 -4.28 2.95 -24.68
N GLY A 231 -4.13 2.01 -25.63
CA GLY A 231 -2.99 1.96 -26.55
C GLY A 231 -2.96 3.04 -27.64
N ILE A 232 -4.11 3.62 -28.00
CA ILE A 232 -4.23 4.57 -29.13
C ILE A 232 -4.24 6.05 -28.66
N ARG A 233 -3.89 6.33 -27.40
CA ARG A 233 -4.17 7.62 -26.71
C ARG A 233 -5.66 7.96 -26.78
N PHE A 234 -6.42 7.30 -25.91
CA PHE A 234 -7.78 7.69 -25.50
C PHE A 234 -8.73 8.00 -26.67
N GLY A 235 -9.02 6.99 -27.49
CA GLY A 235 -10.16 7.03 -28.41
C GLY A 235 -11.51 7.15 -27.66
N LYS A 236 -12.64 6.94 -28.32
CA LYS A 236 -13.93 6.80 -27.63
C LYS A 236 -14.14 5.32 -27.26
N PHE A 237 -14.49 5.01 -26.01
CA PHE A 237 -14.99 3.66 -25.70
C PHE A 237 -16.19 3.38 -26.62
N PRO A 238 -16.37 2.15 -27.12
CA PRO A 238 -17.55 1.81 -27.89
C PRO A 238 -18.82 2.12 -27.09
N ASP A 239 -19.78 2.80 -27.70
CA ASP A 239 -21.08 3.10 -27.05
C ASP A 239 -21.93 1.83 -26.85
N SER A 240 -21.58 0.75 -27.55
CA SER A 240 -22.14 -0.59 -27.36
C SER A 240 -21.77 -1.24 -26.02
N LEU A 241 -20.68 -0.81 -25.37
CA LEU A 241 -20.25 -1.32 -24.07
C LEU A 241 -21.08 -0.68 -22.94
N GLN A 242 -22.14 -1.37 -22.54
CA GLN A 242 -23.03 -0.99 -21.45
C GLN A 242 -22.49 -1.47 -20.09
N VAL A 243 -21.32 -0.97 -19.71
CA VAL A 243 -20.63 -1.31 -18.45
C VAL A 243 -20.15 -0.06 -17.73
N ASN A 244 -19.99 -0.18 -16.41
CA ASN A 244 -19.31 0.83 -15.59
C ASN A 244 -17.91 0.32 -15.25
N LEU A 245 -16.91 1.20 -15.37
CA LEU A 245 -15.52 0.91 -15.01
C LEU A 245 -15.08 1.82 -13.87
N TYR A 246 -14.39 1.24 -12.90
CA TYR A 246 -13.74 1.93 -11.80
C TYR A 246 -12.24 1.63 -11.80
N CYS A 247 -11.45 2.52 -11.22
CA CYS A 247 -10.03 2.28 -10.96
C CYS A 247 -9.67 2.69 -9.53
N PHE A 248 -8.52 2.23 -9.05
CA PHE A 248 -7.98 2.69 -7.78
C PHE A 248 -7.16 3.98 -7.92
N ARG A 249 -7.26 4.83 -6.90
CA ARG A 249 -6.47 6.04 -6.72
C ARG A 249 -6.07 6.18 -5.27
N VAL A 250 -4.84 6.61 -5.03
CA VAL A 250 -4.32 7.01 -3.72
C VAL A 250 -4.19 8.52 -3.70
N CYS A 251 -4.69 9.17 -2.64
CA CYS A 251 -4.47 10.59 -2.43
C CYS A 251 -3.02 10.84 -2.00
N ALA A 252 -2.28 11.68 -2.72
CA ALA A 252 -0.88 11.98 -2.40
C ALA A 252 -0.71 12.62 -1.01
N SER A 253 -1.67 13.46 -0.60
CA SER A 253 -1.62 14.19 0.68
C SER A 253 -2.04 13.34 1.89
N THR A 254 -3.09 12.53 1.76
CA THR A 254 -3.66 11.77 2.90
C THR A 254 -3.31 10.29 2.90
N ARG A 255 -2.74 9.77 1.80
CA ARG A 255 -2.47 8.35 1.57
C ARG A 255 -3.70 7.43 1.60
N GLU A 256 -4.89 8.01 1.61
CA GLU A 256 -6.12 7.24 1.59
C GLU A 256 -6.34 6.62 0.18
N LEU A 257 -6.81 5.37 0.15
CA LEU A 257 -7.11 4.59 -1.06
C LEU A 257 -8.60 4.64 -1.41
N PHE A 258 -8.87 4.87 -2.70
CA PHE A 258 -10.22 5.02 -3.25
C PHE A 258 -10.43 4.25 -4.54
N ALA A 259 -11.68 3.83 -4.75
CA ALA A 259 -12.18 3.37 -6.03
C ALA A 259 -12.99 4.52 -6.63
N VAL A 260 -12.51 5.06 -7.75
CA VAL A 260 -13.11 6.19 -8.44
C VAL A 260 -13.63 5.77 -9.82
N PRO A 261 -14.66 6.44 -10.35
CA PRO A 261 -15.15 6.16 -11.69
C PRO A 261 -14.09 6.38 -12.75
N TYR A 262 -13.97 5.44 -13.67
CA TYR A 262 -13.19 5.54 -14.89
C TYR A 262 -14.11 5.74 -16.11
N LEU A 263 -15.22 5.00 -16.14
CA LEU A 263 -16.27 5.11 -17.15
C LEU A 263 -17.63 4.85 -16.49
N ILE A 264 -18.60 5.73 -16.71
CA ILE A 264 -20.00 5.54 -16.31
C ILE A 264 -20.87 5.73 -17.54
N ARG A 265 -21.64 4.72 -17.93
CA ARG A 265 -22.44 4.72 -19.17
C ARG A 265 -23.94 4.85 -18.94
N SER A 266 -24.42 4.45 -17.77
CA SER A 266 -25.85 4.41 -17.47
C SER A 266 -26.13 5.13 -16.15
N GLU A 267 -27.23 5.88 -16.13
CA GLU A 267 -27.80 6.42 -14.89
C GLU A 267 -28.26 5.29 -13.94
N ASP A 268 -28.58 4.11 -14.50
CA ASP A 268 -28.86 2.90 -13.74
C ASP A 268 -27.57 2.17 -13.33
N VAL A 269 -26.83 2.80 -12.43
CA VAL A 269 -25.61 2.26 -11.81
C VAL A 269 -25.90 0.95 -11.05
N LYS A 270 -27.15 0.63 -10.70
CA LYS A 270 -27.49 -0.59 -9.94
C LYS A 270 -27.45 -1.84 -10.82
N ASN A 271 -28.02 -1.75 -12.03
CA ASN A 271 -28.20 -2.92 -12.89
C ASN A 271 -27.11 -3.04 -13.97
N THR A 272 -26.35 -1.97 -14.20
CA THR A 272 -25.23 -1.98 -15.13
C THR A 272 -24.07 -2.81 -14.59
N PRO A 273 -23.56 -3.83 -15.33
CA PRO A 273 -22.38 -4.58 -14.94
C PRO A 273 -21.21 -3.64 -14.63
N THR A 274 -20.59 -3.84 -13.47
CA THR A 274 -19.57 -2.94 -12.96
C THR A 274 -18.27 -3.70 -12.75
N PHE A 275 -17.20 -3.18 -13.32
CA PHE A 275 -15.87 -3.77 -13.25
C PHE A 275 -14.88 -2.79 -12.68
N LEU A 276 -13.86 -3.32 -12.04
CA LEU A 276 -12.72 -2.59 -11.54
C LEU A 276 -11.50 -2.98 -12.38
N ILE A 277 -10.78 -1.97 -12.87
CA ILE A 277 -9.52 -2.13 -13.57
C ILE A 277 -8.46 -2.55 -12.55
N GLN A 278 -7.84 -3.71 -12.78
CA GLN A 278 -6.69 -4.19 -12.02
C GLN A 278 -5.41 -3.78 -12.75
N THR A 279 -4.53 -3.12 -12.01
CA THR A 279 -3.18 -2.78 -12.45
C THR A 279 -2.18 -3.43 -11.51
N ASP A 280 -0.96 -3.62 -11.99
CA ASP A 280 0.16 -3.95 -11.11
C ASP A 280 0.78 -2.69 -10.48
N VAL A 281 1.87 -2.91 -9.73
CA VAL A 281 2.62 -1.84 -9.07
C VAL A 281 3.24 -0.83 -10.05
N ALA A 282 3.41 -1.17 -11.33
CA ALA A 282 3.91 -0.27 -12.37
C ALA A 282 2.78 0.45 -13.12
N GLY A 283 1.52 0.13 -12.81
CA GLY A 283 0.35 0.66 -13.51
C GLY A 283 0.01 -0.09 -14.80
N GLU A 284 0.68 -1.21 -15.07
CA GLU A 284 0.39 -2.05 -16.23
C GLU A 284 -0.93 -2.81 -15.99
N PHE A 285 -1.77 -2.89 -17.01
CA PHE A 285 -3.06 -3.55 -16.92
C PHE A 285 -2.90 -5.06 -16.71
N ARG A 286 -3.59 -5.61 -15.71
CA ARG A 286 -3.58 -7.04 -15.38
C ARG A 286 -4.92 -7.72 -15.65
N GLY A 287 -6.02 -6.97 -15.57
CA GLY A 287 -7.35 -7.52 -15.84
C GLY A 287 -8.48 -6.68 -15.29
N MET A 288 -9.68 -7.28 -15.31
CA MET A 288 -10.91 -6.66 -14.79
C MET A 288 -11.49 -7.54 -13.69
N TYR A 289 -11.89 -6.91 -12.59
CA TYR A 289 -12.57 -7.57 -11.48
C TYR A 289 -14.04 -7.17 -11.45
N GLU A 290 -14.96 -8.13 -11.56
CA GLU A 290 -16.39 -7.84 -11.46
C GLU A 290 -16.77 -7.46 -10.02
N VAL A 291 -17.42 -6.29 -9.88
CA VAL A 291 -17.95 -5.82 -8.61
C VAL A 291 -19.46 -6.10 -8.57
N PRO A 292 -19.92 -7.15 -7.86
CA PRO A 292 -21.32 -7.56 -7.90
C PRO A 292 -22.26 -6.51 -7.27
N ASN A 293 -21.78 -5.77 -6.27
CA ASN A 293 -22.53 -4.74 -5.55
C ASN A 293 -21.67 -3.49 -5.33
N ILE A 294 -21.75 -2.54 -6.27
CA ILE A 294 -20.96 -1.31 -6.23
C ILE A 294 -21.31 -0.42 -5.03
N ARG A 295 -22.56 -0.40 -4.57
CA ARG A 295 -22.97 0.39 -3.40
C ARG A 295 -22.24 -0.04 -2.14
N ARG A 296 -22.14 -1.35 -1.91
CA ARG A 296 -21.40 -1.92 -0.79
C ARG A 296 -19.90 -1.71 -0.96
N PHE A 297 -19.40 -1.90 -2.18
CA PHE A 297 -17.98 -1.75 -2.50
C PHE A 297 -17.47 -0.33 -2.24
N LEU A 298 -18.23 0.68 -2.66
CA LEU A 298 -17.92 2.10 -2.46
C LEU A 298 -18.36 2.65 -1.10
N ARG A 299 -19.10 1.87 -0.30
CA ARG A 299 -19.58 2.32 1.01
C ARG A 299 -18.40 2.68 1.91
N THR A 300 -18.41 3.89 2.45
CA THR A 300 -17.53 4.28 3.55
C THR A 300 -18.02 3.59 4.82
N GLU A 301 -17.15 2.82 5.47
CA GLU A 301 -17.51 2.18 6.74
C GLU A 301 -17.73 3.26 7.81
N PRO A 302 -18.75 3.13 8.67
CA PRO A 302 -18.89 4.00 9.81
C PRO A 302 -17.80 3.66 10.84
N ASN A 303 -16.89 4.61 11.08
CA ASN A 303 -15.78 4.48 12.03
C ASN A 303 -16.21 4.57 13.51
N ASP A 304 -17.52 4.73 13.79
CA ASP A 304 -18.05 4.89 15.15
C ASP A 304 -18.06 3.57 15.96
N ARG A 305 -17.79 2.43 15.32
CA ARG A 305 -17.68 1.14 16.01
C ARG A 305 -16.22 0.84 16.35
N ILE A 306 -15.89 0.98 17.62
CA ILE A 306 -14.59 0.54 18.14
C ILE A 306 -14.57 -0.99 18.13
N ILE A 307 -13.62 -1.55 17.38
CA ILE A 307 -13.33 -2.98 17.33
C ILE A 307 -12.18 -3.25 18.29
N VAL A 308 -12.40 -4.13 19.26
CA VAL A 308 -11.36 -4.49 20.25
C VAL A 308 -10.73 -5.82 19.88
N CYS A 309 -9.40 -5.87 19.87
CA CYS A 309 -8.66 -7.12 19.75
C CYS A 309 -8.75 -7.92 21.05
N ARG A 310 -9.37 -9.11 21.01
CA ARG A 310 -9.52 -9.97 22.20
C ARG A 310 -8.21 -10.48 22.80
N VAL A 311 -7.11 -10.44 22.05
CA VAL A 311 -5.81 -10.96 22.47
C VAL A 311 -5.02 -9.89 23.22
N CYS A 312 -4.79 -8.73 22.61
CA CYS A 312 -3.99 -7.66 23.20
C CYS A 312 -4.80 -6.45 23.72
N GLN A 313 -6.14 -6.49 23.63
CA GLN A 313 -7.05 -5.39 24.03
C GLN A 313 -6.83 -4.06 23.27
N ALA A 314 -6.10 -4.06 22.15
CA ALA A 314 -5.96 -2.88 21.31
C ALA A 314 -7.30 -2.50 20.65
N HIS A 315 -7.54 -1.19 20.56
CA HIS A 315 -8.77 -0.61 20.05
C HIS A 315 -8.57 -0.10 18.62
N PHE A 316 -9.48 -0.42 17.71
CA PHE A 316 -9.42 -0.04 16.30
C PHE A 316 -10.71 0.63 15.87
N THR A 317 -10.60 1.78 15.24
CA THR A 317 -11.74 2.47 14.59
C THR A 317 -11.92 2.00 13.15
N ASN A 318 -10.85 1.48 12.54
CA ASN A 318 -10.84 1.00 11.16
C ASN A 318 -10.74 -0.53 11.12
N ARG A 319 -11.70 -1.17 10.44
CA ARG A 319 -11.71 -2.62 10.23
C ARG A 319 -10.50 -3.12 9.45
N MET A 320 -9.97 -2.32 8.52
CA MET A 320 -8.76 -2.65 7.77
C MET A 320 -7.55 -2.76 8.69
N HIS A 321 -7.33 -1.77 9.56
CA HIS A 321 -6.26 -1.80 10.57
C HIS A 321 -6.42 -2.97 11.54
N TYR A 322 -7.65 -3.28 11.98
CA TYR A 322 -7.91 -4.46 12.81
C TYR A 322 -7.52 -5.77 12.12
N VAL A 323 -7.86 -5.93 10.85
CA VAL A 323 -7.50 -7.13 10.08
C VAL A 323 -5.98 -7.21 9.87
N LEU A 324 -5.32 -6.09 9.52
CA LEU A 324 -3.85 -6.05 9.43
C LEU A 324 -3.20 -6.43 10.74
N HIS A 325 -3.66 -5.84 11.85
CA HIS A 325 -3.17 -6.16 13.19
C HIS A 325 -3.30 -7.66 13.52
N LYS A 326 -4.39 -8.30 13.08
CA LYS A 326 -4.55 -9.75 13.23
C LYS A 326 -3.65 -10.56 12.30
N GLN A 327 -3.33 -10.06 11.11
CA GLN A 327 -2.41 -10.72 10.19
C GLN A 327 -0.96 -10.74 10.70
N ILE A 328 -0.58 -9.76 11.52
CA ILE A 328 0.76 -9.69 12.15
C ILE A 328 0.79 -10.25 13.58
N ASP A 329 -0.13 -11.15 13.90
CA ASP A 329 -0.38 -11.72 15.23
C ASP A 329 -0.30 -10.72 16.39
N CYS A 330 -0.99 -9.59 16.24
CA CYS A 330 -1.01 -8.53 17.24
C CYS A 330 0.36 -7.89 17.57
N GLY A 331 1.42 -8.25 16.83
CA GLY A 331 2.81 -7.91 17.16
C GLY A 331 3.38 -8.71 18.32
N ASN A 332 2.81 -9.87 18.69
CA ASN A 332 3.27 -10.68 19.81
C ASN A 332 4.54 -11.48 19.51
N ASP A 333 4.68 -11.96 18.28
CA ASP A 333 5.81 -12.75 17.82
C ASP A 333 6.96 -11.84 17.38
N VAL A 334 7.53 -11.07 18.32
CA VAL A 334 8.76 -10.31 18.09
C VAL A 334 9.91 -11.02 18.76
N THR A 335 10.90 -11.44 17.98
CA THR A 335 12.12 -12.02 18.51
C THR A 335 13.05 -10.92 18.98
N VAL A 336 13.56 -11.04 20.21
CA VAL A 336 14.56 -10.14 20.78
C VAL A 336 15.85 -10.91 20.94
N LEU A 337 16.91 -10.43 20.29
CA LEU A 337 18.26 -11.00 20.37
C LEU A 337 19.20 -9.96 20.96
N GLN A 338 19.91 -10.33 22.03
CA GLN A 338 21.03 -9.54 22.51
C GLN A 338 22.27 -9.89 21.69
N MET A 339 22.91 -8.87 21.15
CA MET A 339 24.12 -9.00 20.36
C MET A 339 25.31 -8.52 21.17
N ASP A 340 26.44 -9.22 21.03
CA ASP A 340 27.69 -8.77 21.63
C ASP A 340 28.09 -7.41 21.06
N GLY A 341 28.49 -6.47 21.93
CA GLY A 341 28.82 -5.10 21.53
C GLY A 341 29.98 -5.01 20.53
N GLU A 342 30.82 -6.05 20.48
CA GLU A 342 31.96 -6.21 19.56
C GLU A 342 31.65 -7.08 18.33
N SER A 343 30.39 -7.54 18.17
CA SER A 343 30.00 -8.31 16.98
C SER A 343 30.02 -7.41 15.74
N PHE A 344 30.74 -7.84 14.71
CA PHE A 344 30.71 -7.26 13.37
C PHE A 344 30.08 -8.28 12.43
N GLU A 345 29.04 -7.86 11.72
CA GLU A 345 28.47 -8.64 10.63
C GLU A 345 29.21 -8.27 9.35
N ILE A 346 29.98 -9.21 8.80
CA ILE A 346 30.64 -9.05 7.50
C ILE A 346 29.81 -9.83 6.48
N TYR A 347 29.47 -9.15 5.39
CA TYR A 347 28.73 -9.73 4.28
C TYR A 347 29.62 -9.67 3.03
N GLU A 348 29.97 -10.84 2.50
CA GLU A 348 30.88 -10.93 1.35
C GLU A 348 30.16 -10.63 0.03
N ASN A 349 28.91 -11.08 -0.09
CA ASN A 349 28.10 -10.95 -1.29
C ASN A 349 27.06 -9.82 -1.12
N CYS A 350 27.50 -8.57 -1.22
CA CYS A 350 26.61 -7.40 -1.16
C CYS A 350 26.43 -6.76 -2.52
N ILE A 351 25.18 -6.44 -2.87
CA ILE A 351 24.88 -5.50 -3.95
C ILE A 351 24.40 -4.18 -3.35
N THR A 352 24.89 -3.06 -3.88
CA THR A 352 24.35 -1.75 -3.53
C THR A 352 23.21 -1.43 -4.47
N LEU A 353 22.04 -1.12 -3.91
CA LEU A 353 20.92 -0.64 -4.70
C LEU A 353 21.21 0.83 -5.10
N PRO A 354 21.17 1.19 -6.40
CA PRO A 354 21.58 2.52 -6.86
C PRO A 354 20.73 3.65 -6.25
N LYS A 355 21.38 4.71 -5.76
CA LYS A 355 20.73 5.91 -5.22
C LYS A 355 19.90 6.68 -6.26
N GLU A 356 20.15 6.44 -7.54
CA GLU A 356 19.34 6.96 -8.64
C GLU A 356 17.94 6.34 -8.67
N PHE A 357 17.79 5.14 -8.11
CA PHE A 357 16.52 4.40 -8.09
C PHE A 357 15.86 4.48 -6.71
N PHE A 358 16.66 4.52 -5.65
CA PHE A 358 16.20 4.54 -4.26
C PHE A 358 16.62 5.83 -3.59
N LYS A 359 15.68 6.51 -2.92
CA LYS A 359 15.99 7.74 -2.17
C LYS A 359 17.00 7.48 -1.05
N PHE A 360 17.03 6.24 -0.55
CA PHE A 360 17.84 5.81 0.58
C PHE A 360 18.84 4.73 0.18
N ALA A 361 19.96 4.67 0.89
CA ALA A 361 21.00 3.68 0.66
C ALA A 361 20.55 2.30 1.14
N TRP A 362 20.38 1.39 0.19
CA TRP A 362 20.01 0.01 0.43
C TRP A 362 21.13 -0.94 -0.01
N PHE A 363 21.36 -1.97 0.80
CA PHE A 363 22.30 -3.04 0.50
C PHE A 363 21.54 -4.36 0.44
N GLY A 364 21.57 -5.04 -0.70
CA GLY A 364 21.09 -6.42 -0.83
C GLY A 364 22.19 -7.38 -0.40
N ILE A 365 21.85 -8.32 0.48
CA ILE A 365 22.77 -9.35 0.99
C ILE A 365 22.41 -10.66 0.30
N GLY A 366 23.35 -11.16 -0.51
CA GLY A 366 23.27 -12.48 -1.13
C GLY A 366 23.51 -13.60 -0.13
N PRO A 367 23.10 -14.84 -0.48
CA PRO A 367 23.38 -16.00 0.35
C PRO A 367 24.90 -16.20 0.52
N ASN A 368 25.31 -16.53 1.74
CA ASN A 368 26.64 -17.05 2.00
C ASN A 368 26.66 -18.50 1.49
N TYR A 369 27.42 -18.77 0.43
CA TYR A 369 27.58 -20.11 -0.14
C TYR A 369 28.65 -20.91 0.56
#